data_AF-A0AB36YMU4-F1
#
_entry.id   AF-A0AB36YMU4-F1
#
_cell.length_a   1.000
_cell.length_b   1.000
_cell.length_c   1.000
_cell.angle_alpha   90.00
_cell.angle_beta   90.00
_cell.angle_gamma   90.00
#
_symmetry.space_group_name_H-M   'P 1'
#
loop_
_entity.id
_entity.type
_entity.pdbx_description
1 polymer ?
#
loop_
_entity_poly.entity_id
_entity_poly.type
_entity_poly.pdbx_seq_one_letter_code
_entity_poly.pdbx_strand_id
1 'polypeptide(L)'
;MATIWIFNSMSDSGHKPSITGQLLSLSDTILCLRNPWITDSVFMGKLYCAITVLSLAGFYPYLLSRDIWRMYETAPLLATGFLLMPFTFLPFLIYRIYFIKRLSSFCFNRSTQKIYYQRLSKVLVFEWADTGGGIFKRTEYGGSSFSTSYALAFAPRREDGSLHQKDCLWVDSNEPTEPGVKHVAEVWEYLRHFMDHGPDKLPPPGEPNWWHKPLHAICLTPAEAWRHYAPWRTGEPGEMQGKKNWQLPFWAVLFPYNLTVALCWYCVCKLFNVRAAPPPAEAFEGGPAKPE
;
A
#
# COMPACT_ATOMS: atom_id res chain seq x y z
N MET A 1 -9.06 11.92 -11.66
CA MET A 1 -7.94 12.28 -10.75
C MET A 1 -7.44 13.65 -11.17
N ALA A 2 -7.20 14.56 -10.23
CA ALA A 2 -6.68 15.89 -10.55
C ALA A 2 -5.60 16.27 -9.53
N THR A 3 -4.56 16.97 -9.99
CA THR A 3 -3.48 17.46 -9.12
C THR A 3 -3.42 18.97 -9.20
N ILE A 4 -3.36 19.63 -8.05
CA ILE A 4 -3.14 21.07 -7.96
C ILE A 4 -1.74 21.27 -7.39
N TRP A 5 -0.82 21.72 -8.24
CA TRP A 5 0.57 21.96 -7.89
C TRP A 5 0.71 23.26 -7.12
N ILE A 6 1.15 23.19 -5.87
CA ILE A 6 1.20 24.36 -4.97
C ILE A 6 2.45 24.41 -4.11
N PHE A 7 3.19 23.31 -3.99
CA PHE A 7 4.38 23.24 -3.14
C PHE A 7 5.65 23.25 -3.98
N ASN A 8 6.66 23.94 -3.46
CA ASN A 8 8.02 23.96 -4.00
C ASN A 8 8.98 23.52 -2.89
N SER A 9 10.03 22.79 -3.24
CA SER A 9 11.03 22.29 -2.28
C SER A 9 11.76 23.42 -1.56
N MET A 10 11.82 24.60 -2.17
CA MET A 10 12.50 25.78 -1.62
C MET A 10 11.58 26.72 -0.81
N SER A 11 10.27 26.48 -0.78
CA SER A 11 9.30 27.36 -0.13
C SER A 11 8.62 26.68 1.05
N ASP A 12 8.58 27.35 2.19
CA ASP A 12 7.78 26.94 3.34
C ASP A 12 6.28 27.17 3.07
N SER A 13 5.46 26.14 3.29
CA SER A 13 4.00 26.22 3.21
C SER A 13 3.34 26.85 4.44
N GLY A 14 4.10 27.11 5.51
CA GLY A 14 3.61 27.69 6.77
C GLY A 14 2.90 26.68 7.68
N HIS A 15 2.88 25.40 7.30
CA HIS A 15 2.31 24.31 8.09
C HIS A 15 3.39 23.60 8.90
N LYS A 16 3.00 23.02 10.05
CA LYS A 16 3.95 22.25 10.86
C LYS A 16 4.24 20.90 10.20
N PRO A 17 5.49 20.43 10.13
CA PRO A 17 5.81 19.11 9.60
C PRO A 17 5.13 18.03 10.44
N SER A 18 4.48 17.05 9.81
CA SER A 18 3.91 15.89 10.48
C SER A 18 3.71 14.74 9.51
N ILE A 19 4.03 13.51 9.94
CA ILE A 19 3.83 12.29 9.17
C ILE A 19 3.29 11.19 10.06
N THR A 20 2.45 10.31 9.51
CA THR A 20 1.83 9.20 10.24
C THR A 20 2.08 7.87 9.52
N GLY A 21 1.05 7.28 8.92
CA GLY A 21 1.07 5.96 8.31
C GLY A 21 1.92 5.83 7.04
N GLN A 22 2.48 6.92 6.51
CA GLN A 22 3.25 6.93 5.27
C GLN A 22 4.70 6.51 5.49
N LEU A 23 5.29 6.76 6.66
CA LEU A 23 6.72 6.55 6.92
C LEU A 23 7.06 5.06 7.11
N LEU A 24 7.89 4.50 6.22
CA LEU A 24 8.34 3.12 6.30
C LEU A 24 9.58 2.95 7.18
N SER A 25 10.60 3.79 6.97
CA SER A 25 11.84 3.80 7.74
C SER A 25 12.47 5.19 7.71
N LEU A 26 13.19 5.54 8.77
CA LEU A 26 13.92 6.79 8.91
C LEU A 26 15.34 6.50 9.41
N SER A 27 16.31 7.16 8.82
CA SER A 27 17.73 7.13 9.19
C SER A 27 18.33 8.53 9.05
N ASP A 28 19.60 8.70 9.42
CA ASP A 28 20.29 10.00 9.37
C ASP A 28 20.34 10.60 7.96
N THR A 29 20.43 9.76 6.94
CA THR A 29 20.59 10.18 5.54
C THR A 29 19.41 9.82 4.65
N ILE A 30 18.61 8.80 5.00
CA ILE A 30 17.54 8.27 4.15
C ILE A 30 16.21 8.21 4.88
N LEU A 31 15.16 8.72 4.23
CA LEU A 31 13.77 8.60 4.62
C LEU A 31 13.02 7.80 3.56
N CYS A 32 12.37 6.71 3.97
CA CYS A 32 11.60 5.85 3.07
C CYS A 32 10.10 6.01 3.33
N LEU A 33 9.33 6.29 2.28
CA LEU A 33 7.87 6.30 2.30
C LEU A 33 7.30 5.01 1.73
N ARG A 34 6.18 4.56 2.29
CA ARG A 34 5.37 3.47 1.73
C ARG A 34 4.85 3.89 0.36
N ASN A 35 4.86 2.93 -0.57
CA ASN A 35 4.30 3.12 -1.89
C ASN A 35 2.81 2.69 -1.87
N PRO A 36 1.86 3.60 -2.09
CA PRO A 36 0.44 3.27 -2.03
C PRO A 36 -0.01 2.20 -3.04
N TRP A 37 0.69 2.07 -4.18
CA TRP A 37 0.41 1.01 -5.15
C TRP A 37 0.69 -0.39 -4.60
N ILE A 38 1.68 -0.52 -3.71
CA ILE A 38 1.97 -1.77 -3.02
C ILE A 38 0.84 -2.06 -2.03
N THR A 39 0.47 -1.07 -1.21
CA THR A 39 -0.62 -1.18 -0.23
C THR A 39 -1.94 -1.59 -0.88
N ASP A 40 -2.34 -0.94 -1.97
CA ASP A 40 -3.53 -1.29 -2.76
C ASP A 40 -3.42 -2.71 -3.35
N SER A 41 -2.25 -3.07 -3.87
CA SER A 41 -2.04 -4.40 -4.44
C SER A 41 -2.06 -5.51 -3.38
N VAL A 42 -1.62 -5.25 -2.15
CA VAL A 42 -1.75 -6.18 -1.03
C VAL A 42 -3.21 -6.38 -0.65
N PHE A 43 -3.99 -5.29 -0.55
CA PHE A 43 -5.42 -5.35 -0.27
C PHE A 43 -6.17 -6.16 -1.34
N MET A 44 -5.98 -5.79 -2.61
CA MET A 44 -6.63 -6.45 -3.74
C MET A 44 -6.15 -7.90 -3.91
N GLY A 45 -4.86 -8.18 -3.64
CA GLY A 45 -4.30 -9.52 -3.65
C GLY A 45 -4.97 -10.44 -2.62
N LYS A 46 -5.18 -9.95 -1.39
CA LYS A 46 -5.95 -10.68 -0.36
C LYS A 46 -7.38 -10.95 -0.81
N LEU A 47 -8.06 -9.95 -1.39
CA LEU A 47 -9.43 -10.08 -1.87
C LEU A 47 -9.54 -11.13 -2.98
N TYR A 48 -8.70 -11.06 -4.02
CA TYR A 48 -8.72 -12.05 -5.10
C TYR A 48 -8.33 -13.44 -4.60
N CYS A 49 -7.37 -13.55 -3.68
CA CYS A 49 -7.03 -14.82 -3.03
C CYS A 49 -8.25 -15.41 -2.29
N ALA A 50 -8.96 -14.60 -1.50
CA ALA A 50 -10.16 -15.02 -0.78
C ALA A 50 -11.27 -15.49 -1.74
N ILE A 51 -11.56 -14.71 -2.78
CA ILE A 51 -12.59 -15.05 -3.77
C ILE A 51 -12.22 -16.34 -4.52
N THR A 52 -10.96 -16.54 -4.88
CA THR A 52 -10.50 -17.78 -5.51
C THR A 52 -10.67 -18.97 -4.56
N VAL A 53 -10.29 -18.86 -3.28
CA VAL A 53 -10.47 -19.94 -2.30
C VAL A 53 -11.95 -20.26 -2.08
N LEU A 54 -12.80 -19.25 -1.93
CA LEU A 54 -14.25 -19.44 -1.79
C LEU A 54 -14.86 -20.08 -3.04
N SER A 55 -14.41 -19.66 -4.23
CA SER A 55 -14.85 -20.25 -5.49
C SER A 55 -14.43 -21.72 -5.57
N LEU A 56 -13.19 -22.05 -5.23
CA LEU A 56 -12.73 -23.45 -5.18
C LEU A 56 -13.58 -24.26 -4.21
N ALA A 57 -13.80 -23.76 -2.99
CA ALA A 57 -14.60 -24.45 -1.98
C ALA A 57 -16.07 -24.66 -2.40
N GLY A 58 -16.66 -23.70 -3.12
CA GLY A 58 -18.05 -23.79 -3.59
C GLY A 58 -18.23 -24.66 -4.84
N PHE A 59 -17.34 -24.54 -5.83
CA PHE A 59 -17.48 -25.23 -7.11
C PHE A 59 -16.91 -26.65 -7.11
N TYR A 60 -15.82 -26.93 -6.38
CA TYR A 60 -15.16 -28.25 -6.45
C TYR A 60 -16.01 -29.40 -5.93
N PRO A 61 -16.80 -29.27 -4.85
CA PRO A 61 -17.72 -30.33 -4.44
C PRO A 61 -18.74 -30.68 -5.54
N TYR A 62 -19.16 -29.68 -6.34
CA TYR A 62 -20.07 -29.90 -7.46
C TYR A 62 -19.36 -30.53 -8.66
N LEU A 63 -18.11 -30.13 -8.95
CA LEU A 63 -17.26 -30.73 -9.99
C LEU A 63 -16.98 -32.22 -9.75
N LEU A 64 -16.97 -32.67 -8.50
CA LEU A 64 -16.78 -34.07 -8.12
C LEU A 64 -18.09 -34.89 -8.13
N SER A 65 -19.21 -34.31 -8.56
CA SER A 65 -20.50 -35.02 -8.68
C SER A 65 -20.58 -35.89 -9.94
N ARG A 66 -21.43 -36.92 -9.89
CA ARG A 66 -21.67 -37.83 -11.04
C ARG A 66 -22.26 -37.12 -12.25
N ASP A 67 -23.02 -36.05 -12.03
CA ASP A 67 -23.68 -35.30 -13.11
C ASP A 67 -22.67 -34.54 -13.99
N ILE A 68 -21.61 -34.00 -13.38
CA ILE A 68 -20.53 -33.34 -14.12
C ILE A 68 -19.67 -34.35 -14.87
N TRP A 69 -19.45 -35.55 -14.31
CA TRP A 69 -18.74 -36.61 -15.04
C TRP A 69 -19.44 -36.99 -16.35
N ARG A 70 -20.77 -37.07 -16.33
CA ARG A 70 -21.60 -37.29 -17.53
C ARG A 70 -21.57 -36.08 -18.50
N MET A 71 -21.38 -34.88 -17.98
CA MET A 71 -21.20 -33.68 -18.79
C MET A 71 -19.86 -33.67 -19.53
N TYR A 72 -18.79 -34.25 -18.97
CA TYR A 72 -17.53 -34.42 -19.69
C TYR A 72 -17.64 -35.32 -20.91
N GLU A 73 -18.52 -36.33 -20.88
CA GLU A 73 -18.77 -37.23 -22.01
C GLU A 73 -19.66 -36.58 -23.09
N THR A 74 -20.64 -35.78 -22.69
CA THR A 74 -21.67 -35.25 -23.60
C THR A 74 -21.40 -33.82 -24.09
N ALA A 75 -20.69 -33.00 -23.30
CA ALA A 75 -20.40 -31.60 -23.57
C ALA A 75 -19.03 -31.17 -22.99
N PRO A 76 -17.91 -31.68 -23.53
CA PRO A 76 -16.57 -31.51 -22.94
C PRO A 76 -16.13 -30.05 -22.85
N LEU A 77 -16.54 -29.19 -23.79
CA LEU A 77 -16.23 -27.76 -23.76
C LEU A 77 -16.86 -27.06 -22.54
N LEU A 78 -18.14 -27.37 -22.27
CA LEU A 78 -18.88 -26.80 -21.16
C LEU A 78 -18.30 -27.29 -19.81
N ALA A 79 -18.00 -28.58 -19.71
CA ALA A 79 -17.38 -29.17 -18.53
C ALA A 79 -15.99 -28.56 -18.25
N THR A 80 -15.20 -28.30 -19.29
CA THR A 80 -13.91 -27.58 -19.17
C THR A 80 -14.10 -26.15 -18.66
N GLY A 81 -15.14 -25.44 -19.13
CA GLY A 81 -15.49 -24.11 -18.63
C GLY A 81 -15.78 -24.09 -17.13
N PHE A 82 -16.58 -25.05 -16.63
CA PHE A 82 -16.86 -25.18 -15.20
C PHE A 82 -15.62 -25.48 -14.37
N LEU A 83 -14.70 -26.31 -14.89
CA LEU A 83 -13.44 -26.62 -14.22
C LEU A 83 -12.54 -25.39 -14.03
N LEU A 84 -12.51 -24.50 -15.02
CA LEU A 84 -11.68 -23.29 -15.01
C LEU A 84 -12.33 -22.13 -14.27
N MET A 85 -13.65 -22.14 -14.09
CA MET A 85 -14.41 -21.05 -13.48
C MET A 85 -13.84 -20.55 -12.14
N PRO A 86 -13.40 -21.40 -11.20
CA PRO A 86 -12.84 -20.93 -9.92
C PRO A 86 -11.56 -20.10 -10.06
N PHE A 87 -10.85 -20.22 -11.19
CA PHE A 87 -9.62 -19.51 -11.48
C PHE A 87 -9.82 -18.19 -12.24
N THR A 88 -11.06 -17.74 -12.44
CA THR A 88 -11.37 -16.49 -13.15
C THR A 88 -10.60 -15.28 -12.58
N PHE A 89 -10.38 -15.24 -11.26
CA PHE A 89 -9.65 -14.15 -10.58
C PHE A 89 -8.13 -14.36 -10.49
N LEU A 90 -7.61 -15.52 -10.91
CA LEU A 90 -6.19 -15.83 -10.82
C LEU A 90 -5.30 -14.86 -11.61
N PRO A 91 -5.65 -14.43 -12.85
CA PRO A 91 -4.85 -13.43 -13.56
C PRO A 91 -4.72 -12.10 -12.80
N PHE A 92 -5.78 -11.66 -12.12
CA PHE A 92 -5.76 -10.45 -11.30
C PHE A 92 -4.87 -10.62 -10.06
N LEU A 93 -4.92 -11.78 -9.41
CA LEU A 93 -4.03 -12.12 -8.30
C LEU A 93 -2.56 -12.11 -8.72
N ILE A 94 -2.24 -12.76 -9.85
CA ILE A 94 -0.88 -12.79 -10.42
C ILE A 94 -0.42 -11.36 -10.74
N TYR A 95 -1.28 -10.56 -11.36
CA TYR A 95 -1.01 -9.15 -11.65
C TYR A 95 -0.69 -8.35 -10.38
N ARG A 96 -1.47 -8.48 -9.30
CA ARG A 96 -1.20 -7.78 -8.04
C ARG A 96 0.10 -8.24 -7.38
N ILE A 97 0.39 -9.55 -7.39
CA ILE A 97 1.66 -10.09 -6.89
C ILE A 97 2.84 -9.54 -7.72
N TYR A 98 2.69 -9.46 -9.04
CA TYR A 98 3.71 -8.89 -9.92
C TYR A 98 4.03 -7.45 -9.52
N PHE A 99 3.02 -6.61 -9.29
CA PHE A 99 3.22 -5.22 -8.83
C PHE A 99 3.93 -5.15 -7.47
N ILE A 100 3.49 -5.94 -6.48
CA ILE A 100 4.15 -5.96 -5.17
C ILE A 100 5.65 -6.26 -5.33
N LYS A 101 6.00 -7.27 -6.11
CA LYS A 101 7.40 -7.72 -6.29
C LYS A 101 8.28 -6.77 -7.11
N ARG A 102 7.68 -5.81 -7.79
CA ARG A 102 8.34 -4.99 -8.82
C ARG A 102 8.33 -3.49 -8.50
N LEU A 103 7.66 -3.09 -7.43
CA LEU A 103 7.66 -1.72 -6.94
C LEU A 103 8.43 -1.64 -5.63
N SER A 104 9.25 -0.61 -5.45
CA SER A 104 9.90 -0.29 -4.18
C SER A 104 9.12 0.79 -3.40
N SER A 105 9.56 1.04 -2.17
CA SER A 105 9.29 2.30 -1.45
C SER A 105 9.90 3.50 -2.18
N PHE A 106 9.43 4.70 -1.85
CA PHE A 106 10.05 5.95 -2.29
C PHE A 106 11.11 6.35 -1.28
N CYS A 107 12.35 6.54 -1.73
CA CYS A 107 13.49 6.80 -0.84
C CYS A 107 14.03 8.20 -1.11
N PHE A 108 14.00 9.03 -0.08
CA PHE A 108 14.54 10.38 -0.08
C PHE A 108 15.93 10.31 0.54
N ASN A 109 16.96 10.69 -0.20
CA ASN A 109 18.34 10.74 0.29
C ASN A 109 18.77 12.20 0.37
N ARG A 110 19.00 12.68 1.59
CA ARG A 110 19.41 14.07 1.83
C ARG A 110 20.87 14.34 1.48
N SER A 111 21.74 13.33 1.51
CA SER A 111 23.16 13.49 1.15
C SER A 111 23.30 13.76 -0.34
N THR A 112 22.53 13.05 -1.18
CA THR A 112 22.54 13.23 -2.63
C THR A 112 21.52 14.26 -3.12
N GLN A 113 20.60 14.71 -2.25
CA GLN A 113 19.46 15.57 -2.59
C GLN A 113 18.57 14.99 -3.70
N LYS A 114 18.34 13.67 -3.66
CA LYS A 114 17.57 12.94 -4.67
C LYS A 114 16.49 12.05 -4.08
N ILE A 115 15.46 11.82 -4.88
CA ILE A 115 14.39 10.84 -4.62
C ILE A 115 14.58 9.66 -5.55
N TYR A 116 14.57 8.45 -4.99
CA TYR A 116 14.76 7.21 -5.72
C TYR A 116 13.55 6.31 -5.61
N TYR A 117 13.20 5.67 -6.72
CA TYR A 117 12.09 4.74 -6.80
C TYR A 117 12.28 3.70 -7.90
N GLN A 118 12.17 2.42 -7.56
CA GLN A 118 12.12 1.34 -8.54
C GLN A 118 10.68 1.14 -9.01
N ARG A 119 10.41 1.46 -10.28
CA ARG A 119 9.16 1.15 -10.97
C ARG A 119 9.39 0.03 -11.98
N LEU A 120 8.94 -1.17 -11.64
CA LEU A 120 9.13 -2.36 -12.46
C LEU A 120 10.60 -2.71 -12.65
N SER A 121 11.13 -2.53 -13.86
CA SER A 121 12.54 -2.72 -14.18
C SER A 121 13.31 -1.39 -14.27
N LYS A 122 12.62 -0.25 -14.12
CA LYS A 122 13.22 1.08 -14.28
C LYS A 122 13.43 1.74 -12.92
N VAL A 123 14.63 2.24 -12.69
CA VAL A 123 14.93 3.17 -11.59
C VAL A 123 14.52 4.57 -12.03
N LEU A 124 13.69 5.24 -11.24
CA LEU A 124 13.35 6.64 -11.38
C LEU A 124 14.11 7.43 -10.33
N VAL A 125 14.76 8.51 -10.76
CA VAL A 125 15.54 9.41 -9.91
C VAL A 125 15.07 10.83 -10.16
N PHE A 126 14.65 11.52 -9.10
CA PHE A 126 14.24 12.92 -9.15
C PHE A 126 15.21 13.77 -8.33
N GLU A 127 15.62 14.92 -8.88
CA GLU A 127 16.38 15.92 -8.14
C GLU A 127 15.43 16.68 -7.20
N TRP A 128 15.78 16.78 -5.91
CA TRP A 128 14.91 17.41 -4.90
C TRP A 128 14.66 18.88 -5.20
N ALA A 129 15.70 19.61 -5.61
CA ALA A 129 15.61 21.03 -5.97
C ALA A 129 14.62 21.31 -7.10
N ASP A 130 14.39 20.33 -7.99
CA ASP A 130 13.49 20.43 -9.13
C ASP A 130 12.18 19.63 -8.95
N THR A 131 11.93 19.14 -7.74
CA THR A 131 10.69 18.43 -7.41
C THR A 131 9.63 19.41 -6.92
N GLY A 132 8.47 19.39 -7.57
CA GLY A 132 7.28 20.11 -7.12
C GLY A 132 6.30 19.19 -6.39
N GLY A 133 5.61 19.74 -5.39
CA GLY A 133 4.55 19.05 -4.66
C GLY A 133 3.17 19.61 -4.99
N GLY A 134 2.14 18.80 -4.84
CA GLY A 134 0.77 19.17 -5.11
C GLY A 134 -0.25 18.33 -4.38
N ILE A 135 -1.48 18.84 -4.34
CA ILE A 135 -2.62 18.13 -3.78
C ILE A 135 -3.20 17.23 -4.87
N PHE A 136 -3.13 15.93 -4.64
CA PHE A 136 -3.76 14.92 -5.47
C PHE A 136 -5.13 14.57 -4.91
N LYS A 137 -6.16 14.72 -5.76
CA LYS A 137 -7.55 14.36 -5.43
C LYS A 137 -7.95 13.11 -6.21
N ARG A 138 -8.40 12.09 -5.48
CA ARG A 138 -8.90 10.83 -6.02
C ARG A 138 -10.33 10.60 -5.55
N THR A 139 -11.27 10.53 -6.47
CA THR A 139 -12.66 10.19 -6.17
C THR A 139 -12.95 8.80 -6.70
N GLU A 140 -13.33 7.89 -5.80
CA GLU A 140 -13.59 6.48 -6.11
C GLU A 140 -15.00 6.10 -5.71
N TYR A 141 -15.65 5.30 -6.56
CA TYR A 141 -16.98 4.76 -6.28
C TYR A 141 -16.85 3.48 -5.46
N GLY A 142 -17.34 3.51 -4.23
CA GLY A 142 -17.31 2.39 -3.28
C GLY A 142 -18.48 1.42 -3.41
N GLY A 143 -19.23 1.46 -4.52
CA GLY A 143 -20.39 0.61 -4.75
C GLY A 143 -21.73 1.23 -4.35
N SER A 144 -21.78 2.00 -3.27
CA SER A 144 -22.99 2.72 -2.81
C SER A 144 -22.83 4.24 -2.71
N SER A 145 -21.59 4.74 -2.68
CA SER A 145 -21.28 6.16 -2.60
C SER A 145 -19.93 6.49 -3.24
N PHE A 146 -19.69 7.78 -3.49
CA PHE A 146 -18.38 8.29 -3.89
C PHE A 146 -17.60 8.70 -2.64
N SER A 147 -16.40 8.17 -2.49
CA SER A 147 -15.43 8.62 -1.49
C SER A 147 -14.36 9.45 -2.19
N THR A 148 -13.97 10.56 -1.57
CA THR A 148 -12.86 11.38 -2.07
C THR A 148 -11.70 11.27 -1.09
N SER A 149 -10.54 10.89 -1.61
CA SER A 149 -9.28 10.86 -0.88
C SER A 149 -8.32 11.94 -1.37
N TYR A 150 -7.58 12.52 -0.43
CA TYR A 150 -6.55 13.52 -0.65
C TYR A 150 -5.18 12.92 -0.36
N ALA A 151 -4.21 13.23 -1.22
CA ALA A 151 -2.85 12.73 -1.12
C ALA A 151 -1.85 13.82 -1.52
N LEU A 152 -0.61 13.67 -1.07
CA LEU A 152 0.51 14.44 -1.58
C LEU A 152 0.98 13.80 -2.88
N ALA A 153 0.91 14.53 -3.98
CA ALA A 153 1.64 14.19 -5.21
C ALA A 153 2.95 14.98 -5.28
N PHE A 154 3.97 14.36 -5.83
CA PHE A 154 5.24 15.02 -6.14
C PHE A 154 5.80 14.49 -7.46
N ALA A 155 6.38 15.39 -8.24
CA ALA A 155 6.91 15.10 -9.57
C ALA A 155 8.13 15.98 -9.87
N PRO A 156 9.08 15.52 -10.69
CA PRO A 156 10.11 16.40 -11.24
C PRO A 156 9.48 17.39 -12.22
N ARG A 157 10.03 18.60 -12.33
CA ARG A 157 9.68 19.49 -13.43
C ARG A 157 10.26 18.94 -14.74
N ARG A 158 9.57 19.22 -15.84
CA ARG A 158 10.09 18.95 -17.19
C ARG A 158 10.95 20.12 -17.65
N GLU A 159 11.59 19.98 -18.80
CA GLU A 159 12.42 21.03 -19.42
C GLU A 159 11.66 22.36 -19.63
N ASP A 160 10.34 22.30 -19.78
CA ASP A 160 9.45 23.47 -19.88
C ASP A 160 9.07 24.09 -18.50
N GLY A 161 9.62 23.56 -17.41
CA GLY A 161 9.35 23.97 -16.03
C GLY A 161 8.00 23.50 -15.46
N SER A 162 7.21 22.76 -16.26
CA SER A 162 5.87 22.32 -15.88
C SER A 162 5.88 21.00 -15.11
N LEU A 163 4.81 20.75 -14.34
CA LEU A 163 4.61 19.53 -13.55
C LEU A 163 3.47 18.71 -14.15
N HIS A 164 3.75 17.44 -14.47
CA HIS A 164 2.80 16.55 -15.11
C HIS A 164 2.33 15.43 -14.19
N GLN A 165 1.02 15.22 -14.16
CA GLN A 165 0.39 14.14 -13.39
C GLN A 165 0.83 12.73 -13.84
N LYS A 166 1.27 12.55 -15.09
CA LYS A 166 1.74 11.24 -15.58
C LYS A 166 3.05 10.80 -14.93
N ASP A 167 3.84 11.76 -14.48
CA ASP A 167 5.17 11.54 -13.93
C ASP A 167 5.15 11.59 -12.39
N CYS A 168 4.00 11.89 -11.79
CA CYS A 168 3.88 12.06 -10.35
C CYS A 168 3.91 10.74 -9.59
N LEU A 169 4.61 10.76 -8.48
CA LEU A 169 4.45 9.82 -7.38
C LEU A 169 3.49 10.43 -6.36
N TRP A 170 2.86 9.60 -5.54
CA TRP A 170 1.95 10.11 -4.52
C TRP A 170 1.96 9.24 -3.27
N VAL A 171 1.66 9.87 -2.13
CA VAL A 171 1.47 9.24 -0.82
C VAL A 171 0.25 9.85 -0.14
N ASP A 172 -0.52 9.03 0.57
CA ASP A 172 -1.72 9.50 1.28
C ASP A 172 -1.40 10.64 2.26
N SER A 173 -2.33 11.59 2.42
CA SER A 173 -2.18 12.63 3.44
C SER A 173 -2.33 12.05 4.85
N ASN A 174 -2.05 12.83 5.90
CA ASN A 174 -2.24 12.38 7.29
C ASN A 174 -3.71 12.01 7.58
N GLU A 175 -4.66 12.74 6.98
CA GLU A 175 -6.10 12.45 7.02
C GLU A 175 -6.67 12.44 5.60
N PRO A 176 -6.66 11.28 4.91
CA PRO A 176 -7.01 11.20 3.49
C PRO A 176 -8.45 11.58 3.19
N THR A 177 -9.36 11.45 4.14
CA THR A 177 -10.78 11.79 3.96
C THR A 177 -11.09 13.25 4.23
N GLU A 178 -10.18 13.99 4.87
CA GLU A 178 -10.41 15.40 5.17
C GLU A 178 -10.04 16.29 3.98
N PRO A 179 -10.97 17.14 3.53
CA PRO A 179 -10.67 18.09 2.46
C PRO A 179 -9.75 19.18 2.97
N GLY A 180 -8.79 19.57 2.14
CA GLY A 180 -7.97 20.76 2.36
C GLY A 180 -6.49 20.53 2.11
N VAL A 181 -5.73 21.63 2.24
CA VAL A 181 -4.29 21.65 1.98
C VAL A 181 -3.49 21.15 3.18
N LYS A 182 -4.00 21.38 4.39
CA LYS A 182 -3.28 21.22 5.66
C LYS A 182 -2.59 19.86 5.79
N HIS A 183 -3.33 18.75 5.71
CA HIS A 183 -2.77 17.41 5.91
C HIS A 183 -1.85 16.95 4.78
N VAL A 184 -1.94 17.57 3.61
CA VAL A 184 -1.01 17.34 2.51
C VAL A 184 0.28 18.14 2.73
N ALA A 185 0.15 19.40 3.15
CA ALA A 185 1.26 20.29 3.47
C ALA A 185 2.08 19.77 4.64
N GLU A 186 1.45 19.23 5.69
CA GLU A 186 2.13 18.60 6.83
C GLU A 186 3.14 17.52 6.39
N VAL A 187 2.73 16.66 5.45
CA VAL A 187 3.59 15.60 4.90
C VAL A 187 4.69 16.20 4.03
N TRP A 188 4.36 17.19 3.19
CA TRP A 188 5.36 17.89 2.36
C TRP A 188 6.45 18.55 3.20
N GLU A 189 6.05 19.31 4.23
CA GLU A 189 6.99 19.97 5.15
C GLU A 189 7.83 18.97 5.92
N TYR A 190 7.28 17.82 6.27
CA TYR A 190 8.08 16.75 6.89
C TYR A 190 9.21 16.30 5.98
N LEU A 191 8.92 16.09 4.68
CA LEU A 191 9.93 15.72 3.68
C LEU A 191 10.93 16.84 3.46
N ARG A 192 10.47 18.09 3.35
CA ARG A 192 11.35 19.27 3.18
C ARG A 192 12.30 19.43 4.36
N HIS A 193 11.78 19.41 5.59
CA HIS A 193 12.60 19.50 6.79
C HIS A 193 13.62 18.35 6.88
N PHE A 194 13.24 17.13 6.49
CA PHE A 194 14.18 16.01 6.43
C PHE A 194 15.30 16.27 5.43
N MET A 195 14.97 16.71 4.22
CA MET A 195 15.94 16.97 3.15
C MET A 195 16.89 18.11 3.51
N ASP A 196 16.40 19.15 4.18
CA ASP A 196 17.19 20.34 4.54
C ASP A 196 18.02 20.13 5.82
N HIS A 197 17.45 19.46 6.83
CA HIS A 197 18.00 19.46 8.19
C HIS A 197 18.30 18.07 8.75
N GLY A 198 17.84 17.00 8.11
CA GLY A 198 17.94 15.64 8.65
C GLY A 198 16.93 15.34 9.75
N PRO A 199 17.04 14.18 10.40
CA PRO A 199 16.03 13.71 11.37
C PRO A 199 16.02 14.48 12.69
N ASP A 200 17.12 15.12 13.08
CA ASP A 200 17.28 15.75 14.41
C ASP A 200 16.25 16.86 14.68
N LYS A 201 15.77 17.54 13.63
CA LYS A 201 14.78 18.61 13.71
C LYS A 201 13.37 18.17 13.34
N LEU A 202 13.16 16.87 13.10
CA LEU A 202 11.85 16.35 12.75
C LEU A 202 11.03 16.04 14.00
N PRO A 203 9.72 16.34 13.98
CA PRO A 203 8.84 15.79 14.99
C PRO A 203 8.80 14.25 14.88
N PRO A 204 8.57 13.56 16.00
CA PRO A 204 8.38 12.11 15.96
C PRO A 204 7.16 11.78 15.07
N PRO A 205 7.22 10.68 14.29
CA PRO A 205 6.07 10.21 13.53
C PRO A 205 4.86 9.97 14.45
N GLY A 206 3.67 10.34 13.99
CA GLY A 206 2.44 10.09 14.72
C GLY A 206 2.11 8.60 14.83
N GLU A 207 1.16 8.26 15.70
CA GLU A 207 0.76 6.87 15.88
C GLU A 207 0.23 6.27 14.56
N PRO A 208 0.71 5.09 14.15
CA PRO A 208 0.20 4.42 12.97
C PRO A 208 -1.26 4.01 13.21
N ASN A 209 -2.09 4.22 12.20
CA ASN A 209 -3.48 3.79 12.25
C ASN A 209 -3.54 2.25 12.34
N TRP A 210 -4.14 1.75 13.43
CA TRP A 210 -4.23 0.32 13.68
C TRP A 210 -4.95 -0.45 12.56
N TRP A 211 -5.97 0.17 11.93
CA TRP A 211 -6.68 -0.42 10.79
C TRP A 211 -5.80 -0.66 9.57
N HIS A 212 -4.75 0.14 9.40
CA HIS A 212 -3.85 0.04 8.26
C HIS A 212 -2.73 -0.98 8.46
N LYS A 213 -2.57 -1.54 9.66
CA LYS A 213 -1.54 -2.55 9.93
C LYS A 213 -1.55 -3.71 8.93
N PRO A 214 -2.71 -4.33 8.60
CA PRO A 214 -2.75 -5.39 7.59
C PRO A 214 -2.47 -4.89 6.17
N LEU A 215 -2.70 -3.62 5.87
CA LEU A 215 -2.47 -3.05 4.54
C LEU A 215 -0.98 -2.73 4.35
N HIS A 216 -0.34 -2.22 5.40
CA HIS A 216 1.07 -1.83 5.40
C HIS A 216 2.02 -3.02 5.51
N ALA A 217 1.58 -4.11 6.14
CA ALA A 217 2.29 -5.38 6.12
C ALA A 217 1.95 -6.16 4.84
N ILE A 218 2.96 -6.61 4.10
CA ILE A 218 2.76 -7.45 2.91
C ILE A 218 1.91 -8.67 3.27
N CYS A 219 2.26 -9.37 4.34
CA CYS A 219 1.42 -10.38 4.97
C CYS A 219 1.65 -10.34 6.49
N LEU A 220 0.61 -10.67 7.25
CA LEU A 220 0.74 -10.91 8.68
C LEU A 220 1.13 -12.37 8.89
N THR A 221 2.03 -12.64 9.83
CA THR A 221 2.28 -14.01 10.29
C THR A 221 1.01 -14.59 10.94
N PRO A 222 0.87 -15.92 11.06
CA PRO A 222 -0.28 -16.53 11.73
C PRO A 222 -0.52 -15.98 13.15
N ALA A 223 0.55 -15.76 13.91
CA ALA A 223 0.47 -15.20 15.26
C ALA A 223 0.01 -13.73 15.25
N GLU A 224 0.52 -12.91 14.32
CA GLU A 224 0.09 -11.52 14.17
C GLU A 224 -1.36 -11.43 13.68
N ALA A 225 -1.76 -12.27 12.72
CA ALA A 225 -3.13 -12.32 12.22
C ALA A 225 -4.09 -12.73 13.33
N TRP A 226 -3.73 -13.73 14.15
CA TRP A 226 -4.52 -14.12 15.32
C TRP A 226 -4.71 -12.95 16.28
N ARG A 227 -3.63 -12.28 16.68
CA ARG A 227 -3.69 -11.14 17.60
C ARG A 227 -4.52 -9.98 17.03
N HIS A 228 -4.28 -9.65 15.76
CA HIS A 228 -4.93 -8.54 15.11
C HIS A 228 -6.43 -8.75 14.94
N TYR A 229 -6.85 -9.91 14.42
CA TYR A 229 -8.26 -10.17 14.13
C TYR A 229 -9.05 -10.72 15.32
N ALA A 230 -8.39 -11.16 16.39
CA ALA A 230 -9.06 -11.70 17.58
C ALA A 230 -10.17 -10.74 18.08
N PRO A 231 -11.35 -11.26 18.42
CA PRO A 231 -12.47 -10.43 18.83
C PRO A 231 -12.36 -9.89 20.26
N TRP A 232 -11.35 -10.33 21.02
CA TRP A 232 -10.98 -9.78 22.33
C TRP A 232 -9.73 -8.90 22.21
N ARG A 233 -9.44 -8.18 23.30
CA ARG A 233 -8.26 -7.31 23.40
C ARG A 233 -6.99 -8.13 23.50
N THR A 234 -5.98 -7.66 22.82
CA THR A 234 -4.66 -8.29 22.80
C THR A 234 -3.56 -7.35 23.28
N GLY A 235 -3.88 -6.07 23.48
CA GLY A 235 -2.92 -5.06 23.92
C GLY A 235 -2.04 -4.54 22.78
N GLU A 236 -2.45 -4.72 21.53
CA GLU A 236 -1.73 -4.14 20.40
C GLU A 236 -1.76 -2.60 20.45
N PRO A 237 -0.66 -1.93 20.08
CA PRO A 237 -0.64 -0.47 19.98
C PRO A 237 -1.74 0.03 19.04
N GLY A 238 -2.51 1.02 19.48
CA GLY A 238 -3.62 1.58 18.70
C GLY A 238 -4.87 0.70 18.61
N GLU A 239 -4.94 -0.47 19.27
CA GLU A 239 -6.11 -1.39 19.18
C GLU A 239 -7.43 -0.71 19.57
N MET A 240 -7.39 0.30 20.45
CA MET A 240 -8.55 1.11 20.84
C MET A 240 -9.11 1.98 19.70
N GLN A 241 -8.32 2.28 18.67
CA GLN A 241 -8.76 3.03 17.50
C GLN A 241 -9.79 2.24 16.67
N GLY A 242 -9.64 0.91 16.60
CA GLY A 242 -10.45 0.05 15.71
C GLY A 242 -11.29 -1.05 16.35
N LYS A 243 -11.01 -1.44 17.59
CA LYS A 243 -11.83 -2.41 18.33
C LYS A 243 -12.60 -1.72 19.44
N LYS A 244 -13.47 -0.75 19.18
CA LYS A 244 -14.29 -0.16 20.28
C LYS A 244 -15.17 -1.25 20.93
N ASN A 245 -15.54 -1.10 22.20
CA ASN A 245 -16.28 -2.16 22.92
C ASN A 245 -17.60 -2.56 22.23
N TRP A 246 -18.29 -1.60 21.63
CA TRP A 246 -19.51 -1.86 20.86
C TRP A 246 -19.25 -2.60 19.54
N GLN A 247 -18.01 -2.60 19.04
CA GLN A 247 -17.63 -3.28 17.80
C GLN A 247 -17.24 -4.76 17.98
N LEU A 248 -16.99 -5.20 19.22
CA LEU A 248 -16.52 -6.57 19.50
C LEU A 248 -17.44 -7.66 18.92
N PRO A 249 -18.79 -7.52 18.91
CA PRO A 249 -19.66 -8.48 18.23
C PRO A 249 -19.39 -8.58 16.72
N PHE A 250 -19.15 -7.45 16.04
CA PHE A 250 -18.78 -7.47 14.61
C PHE A 250 -17.44 -8.18 14.39
N TRP A 251 -16.46 -7.94 15.26
CA TRP A 251 -15.18 -8.65 15.20
C TRP A 251 -15.35 -10.15 15.42
N ALA A 252 -16.23 -10.60 16.31
CA ALA A 252 -16.48 -12.02 16.54
C ALA A 252 -17.05 -12.71 15.30
N VAL A 253 -17.97 -12.07 14.59
CA VAL A 253 -18.55 -12.58 13.34
C VAL A 253 -17.52 -12.59 12.21
N LEU A 254 -16.72 -11.53 12.09
CA LEU A 254 -15.73 -11.39 11.02
C LEU A 254 -14.43 -12.16 11.28
N PHE A 255 -14.19 -12.61 12.50
CA PHE A 255 -12.93 -13.25 12.90
C PHE A 255 -12.59 -14.50 12.07
N PRO A 256 -13.49 -15.50 11.91
CA PRO A 256 -13.17 -16.69 11.12
C PRO A 256 -12.83 -16.34 9.68
N TYR A 257 -13.59 -15.40 9.10
CA TYR A 257 -13.37 -14.92 7.74
C TYR A 257 -12.00 -14.23 7.61
N ASN A 258 -11.75 -13.18 8.42
CA ASN A 258 -10.53 -12.39 8.34
C ASN A 258 -9.27 -13.21 8.64
N LEU A 259 -9.33 -14.10 9.64
CA LEU A 259 -8.22 -14.99 9.97
C LEU A 259 -7.94 -15.96 8.83
N THR A 260 -8.98 -16.61 8.26
CA THR A 260 -8.81 -17.54 7.13
C THR A 260 -8.19 -16.84 5.94
N VAL A 261 -8.68 -15.66 5.56
CA VAL A 261 -8.13 -14.87 4.45
C VAL A 261 -6.67 -14.49 4.72
N ALA A 262 -6.35 -14.07 5.94
CA ALA A 262 -4.97 -13.71 6.31
C ALA A 262 -4.02 -14.91 6.23
N LEU A 263 -4.46 -16.09 6.68
CA LEU A 263 -3.67 -17.33 6.62
C LEU A 263 -3.48 -17.82 5.18
N CYS A 264 -4.54 -17.82 4.35
CA CYS A 264 -4.43 -18.16 2.94
C CYS A 264 -3.46 -17.23 2.22
N TRP A 265 -3.58 -15.93 2.45
CA TRP A 265 -2.68 -14.94 1.87
C TRP A 265 -1.24 -15.11 2.37
N TYR A 266 -1.02 -15.42 3.65
CA TYR A 266 0.31 -15.73 4.18
C TYR A 266 0.94 -16.92 3.45
N CYS A 267 0.19 -17.99 3.23
CA CYS A 267 0.65 -19.15 2.46
C CYS A 267 1.03 -18.75 1.02
N VAL A 268 0.19 -17.97 0.32
CA VAL A 268 0.51 -17.43 -1.01
C VAL A 268 1.80 -16.60 -0.97
N CYS A 269 1.94 -15.69 -0.01
CA CYS A 269 3.13 -14.87 0.13
C CYS A 269 4.40 -15.70 0.35
N LYS A 270 4.31 -16.77 1.14
CA LYS A 270 5.44 -17.69 1.37
C LYS A 270 5.77 -18.51 0.13
N LEU A 271 4.77 -19.12 -0.51
CA LEU A 271 4.94 -19.97 -1.70
C LEU A 271 5.54 -19.20 -2.89
N PHE A 272 5.07 -17.97 -3.14
CA PHE A 272 5.53 -17.16 -4.28
C PHE A 272 6.64 -16.16 -3.93
N ASN A 273 7.17 -16.23 -2.70
CA ASN A 273 8.13 -15.28 -2.14
C ASN A 273 7.73 -13.82 -2.43
N VAL A 274 6.52 -13.46 -2.04
CA VAL A 274 5.93 -12.13 -2.25
C VAL A 274 6.55 -11.17 -1.24
N ARG A 275 7.42 -10.29 -1.74
CA ARG A 275 8.06 -9.23 -0.99
C ARG A 275 8.13 -7.99 -1.88
N ALA A 276 8.11 -6.80 -1.28
CA ALA A 276 8.32 -5.56 -2.02
C ALA A 276 9.71 -5.59 -2.66
N ALA A 277 9.87 -4.94 -3.83
CA ALA A 277 11.21 -4.78 -4.39
C ALA A 277 12.05 -3.98 -3.39
N PRO A 278 13.32 -4.37 -3.16
CA PRO A 278 14.21 -3.53 -2.37
C PRO A 278 14.33 -2.15 -3.04
N PRO A 279 14.57 -1.09 -2.26
CA PRO A 279 14.94 0.19 -2.85
C PRO A 279 16.18 0.05 -3.76
N PRO A 280 16.29 0.88 -4.80
CA PRO A 280 17.45 0.89 -5.68
C PRO A 280 18.73 1.13 -4.86
N ALA A 281 19.83 0.48 -5.23
CA ALA A 281 21.08 0.52 -4.46
C ALA A 281 21.63 1.95 -4.35
N GLU A 282 21.43 2.73 -5.42
CA GLU A 282 21.79 4.13 -5.56
C GLU A 282 21.11 5.02 -4.49
N ALA A 283 19.96 4.58 -3.94
CA ALA A 283 19.31 5.29 -2.85
C ALA A 283 20.14 5.32 -1.55
N PHE A 284 21.06 4.35 -1.39
CA PHE A 284 21.91 4.21 -0.20
C PHE A 284 23.31 4.82 -0.37
N GLU A 285 23.63 5.36 -1.53
CA GLU A 285 24.91 6.03 -1.76
C GLU A 285 25.05 7.27 -0.88
N GLY A 286 26.20 7.43 -0.22
CA GLY A 286 26.43 8.52 0.74
C GLY A 286 25.76 8.36 2.11
N GLY A 287 25.13 7.20 2.39
CA GLY A 287 24.73 6.79 3.73
C GLY A 287 25.86 6.09 4.49
N PRO A 288 25.74 5.87 5.81
CA PRO A 288 26.71 5.08 6.56
C PRO A 288 26.86 3.69 5.91
N ALA A 289 28.10 3.27 5.67
CA ALA A 289 28.39 1.91 5.22
C ALA A 289 27.70 0.94 6.19
N LYS A 290 26.96 -0.04 5.65
CA LYS A 290 26.30 -1.07 6.47
C LYS A 290 27.32 -1.62 7.48
N PRO A 291 27.00 -1.71 8.78
CA PRO A 291 27.79 -2.59 9.64
C PRO A 291 27.61 -4.02 9.09
N GLU A 292 28.73 -4.71 8.92
CA GLU A 292 28.82 -6.10 8.48
C GLU A 292 27.97 -7.04 9.34
#